data_AF-A0A8C2CEV6-F1
#
_entry.id   AF-A0A8C2CEV6-F1
#
_cell.length_a   1.000
_cell.length_b   1.000
_cell.length_c   1.000
_cell.angle_alpha   90.00
_cell.angle_beta   90.00
_cell.angle_gamma   90.00
#
_symmetry.space_group_name_H-M   'P 1'
#
loop_
_entity.id
_entity.type
_entity.pdbx_description
1 polymer ?
#
loop_
_entity_poly.entity_id
_entity_poly.type
_entity_poly.pdbx_seq_one_letter_code
_entity_poly.pdbx_strand_id
1 'polypeptide(L)'
;MGKQNSKLTPEVMEDLVKNTEFNEHELKQWYKGFLKDCPSGRLNLDEFQQLYVKAIYKMVGTVIMMKMNEDGLTPEQRVDRIFSKMDKNNDDQITLDEFKEAAKSDPSIVLLLQCDMQK
;
A
#
# COMPACT_ATOMS: atom_id res chain seq x y z
N MET A 1 9.00 -27.56 10.06
CA MET A 1 8.17 -27.49 8.84
C MET A 1 7.51 -26.10 8.81
N GLY A 2 8.14 -25.10 8.18
CA GLY A 2 7.60 -23.73 8.11
C GLY A 2 6.75 -23.57 6.85
N LYS A 3 5.43 -23.43 7.00
CA LYS A 3 4.49 -23.26 5.88
C LYS A 3 4.75 -21.92 5.18
N GLN A 4 5.02 -21.99 3.89
CA GLN A 4 5.16 -20.86 2.98
C GLN A 4 3.82 -20.13 2.83
N ASN A 5 3.56 -19.09 3.63
CA ASN A 5 2.32 -18.30 3.51
C ASN A 5 2.50 -16.93 2.81
N SER A 6 3.67 -16.66 2.25
CA SER A 6 3.98 -15.43 1.52
C SER A 6 3.70 -15.57 0.01
N LYS A 7 2.49 -15.99 -0.39
CA LYS A 7 2.10 -15.96 -1.80
C LYS A 7 0.77 -15.22 -1.94
N LEU A 8 0.70 -14.30 -2.89
CA LEU A 8 -0.57 -13.78 -3.41
C LEU A 8 -1.32 -14.97 -4.03
N THR A 9 -2.34 -15.46 -3.32
CA THR A 9 -3.22 -16.51 -3.86
C THR A 9 -3.99 -15.93 -5.05
N PRO A 10 -4.38 -16.77 -6.04
CA PRO A 10 -5.15 -16.30 -7.19
C PRO A 10 -6.44 -15.59 -6.78
N GLU A 11 -7.10 -16.03 -5.71
CA GLU A 11 -8.29 -15.38 -5.18
C GLU A 11 -8.02 -13.97 -4.64
N VAL A 12 -6.96 -13.80 -3.83
CA VAL A 12 -6.52 -12.47 -3.37
C VAL A 12 -6.13 -11.59 -4.56
N MET A 13 -5.50 -12.19 -5.56
CA MET A 13 -5.08 -11.50 -6.76
C MET A 13 -6.25 -10.96 -7.57
N GLU A 14 -7.27 -11.79 -7.81
CA GLU A 14 -8.51 -11.38 -8.47
C GLU A 14 -9.23 -10.27 -7.68
N ASP A 15 -9.30 -10.41 -6.36
CA ASP A 15 -9.90 -9.38 -5.50
C ASP A 15 -9.14 -8.06 -5.61
N LEU A 16 -7.81 -8.10 -5.54
CA LEU A 16 -7.00 -6.89 -5.68
C LEU A 16 -7.17 -6.28 -7.06
N VAL A 17 -7.13 -7.08 -8.14
CA VAL A 17 -7.36 -6.58 -9.50
C VAL A 17 -8.78 -6.02 -9.67
N LYS A 18 -9.78 -6.55 -8.96
CA LYS A 18 -11.17 -6.09 -9.04
C LYS A 18 -11.44 -4.83 -8.23
N ASN A 19 -10.82 -4.71 -7.06
CA ASN A 19 -11.00 -3.58 -6.15
C ASN A 19 -10.01 -2.44 -6.42
N THR A 20 -9.09 -2.63 -7.37
CA THR A 20 -8.05 -1.67 -7.70
C THR A 20 -7.95 -1.49 -9.21
N GLU A 21 -7.33 -0.41 -9.67
CA GLU A 21 -7.12 -0.18 -11.11
C GLU A 21 -5.89 -0.94 -11.67
N PHE A 22 -5.31 -1.85 -10.88
CA PHE A 22 -4.08 -2.55 -11.23
C PHE A 22 -4.37 -3.89 -11.88
N ASN A 23 -3.53 -4.25 -12.85
CA ASN A 23 -3.56 -5.59 -13.39
C ASN A 23 -2.66 -6.55 -12.58
N GLU A 24 -2.81 -7.84 -12.88
CA GLU A 24 -2.10 -8.92 -12.18
C GLU A 24 -0.57 -8.74 -12.23
N HIS A 25 -0.05 -8.20 -13.33
CA HIS A 25 1.38 -7.99 -13.51
C HIS A 25 1.90 -6.92 -12.56
N GLU A 26 1.18 -5.80 -12.43
CA GLU A 26 1.62 -4.66 -11.64
C GLU A 26 1.65 -5.00 -10.15
N LEU A 27 0.57 -5.62 -9.65
CA LEU A 27 0.49 -6.11 -8.28
C LEU A 27 1.58 -7.14 -7.95
N LYS A 28 1.95 -8.01 -8.91
CA LYS A 28 3.07 -8.96 -8.75
C LYS A 28 4.43 -8.27 -8.71
N GLN A 29 4.65 -7.24 -9.51
CA GLN A 29 5.89 -6.47 -9.49
C GLN A 29 6.03 -5.71 -8.17
N TRP A 30 4.95 -5.07 -7.71
CA TRP A 30 4.93 -4.43 -6.41
C TRP A 30 5.23 -5.43 -5.29
N TYR A 31 4.57 -6.59 -5.29
CA TYR A 31 4.80 -7.65 -4.31
C TYR A 31 6.25 -8.11 -4.26
N LYS A 32 6.89 -8.21 -5.42
CA LYS A 32 8.32 -8.52 -5.52
C LYS A 32 9.20 -7.38 -5.00
N GLY A 33 8.83 -6.12 -5.26
CA GLY A 33 9.49 -4.95 -4.69
C GLY A 33 9.39 -4.94 -3.18
N PHE A 34 8.18 -5.10 -2.64
CA PHE A 34 7.91 -5.23 -1.21
C PHE A 34 8.77 -6.33 -0.56
N LEU A 35 8.84 -7.53 -1.14
CA LEU A 35 9.69 -8.59 -0.59
C LEU A 35 11.20 -8.33 -0.75
N LYS A 36 11.60 -7.47 -1.69
CA LYS A 36 13.00 -7.11 -1.93
C LYS A 36 13.47 -6.04 -0.95
N ASP A 37 12.65 -5.00 -0.75
CA ASP A 37 12.92 -3.93 0.20
C ASP A 37 12.66 -4.38 1.65
N CYS A 38 11.64 -5.23 1.85
CA CYS A 38 11.29 -5.84 3.13
C CYS A 38 11.42 -7.37 3.07
N PRO A 39 12.62 -7.94 3.19
CA PRO A 39 12.83 -9.40 3.18
C PRO A 39 12.15 -10.12 4.37
N SER A 40 11.79 -9.37 5.42
CA SER A 40 10.97 -9.81 6.55
C SER A 40 9.50 -10.03 6.18
N GLY A 41 9.03 -9.47 5.05
CA GLY A 41 7.61 -9.43 4.68
C GLY A 41 6.77 -8.51 5.56
N ARG A 42 7.42 -7.57 6.27
CA ARG A 42 6.80 -6.59 7.15
C ARG A 42 7.35 -5.22 6.81
N LEU A 43 6.47 -4.23 6.78
CA LEU A 43 6.82 -2.83 6.53
C LEU A 43 6.51 -2.01 7.78
N ASN A 44 7.52 -1.39 8.35
CA ASN A 44 7.37 -0.60 9.57
C ASN A 44 6.70 0.75 9.26
N LEU A 45 6.05 1.34 10.27
CA LEU A 45 5.43 2.67 10.17
C LEU A 45 6.34 3.72 9.53
N ASP A 46 7.59 3.80 9.97
CA ASP A 46 8.55 4.78 9.46
C ASP A 46 8.84 4.60 7.96
N GLU A 47 9.04 3.35 7.52
CA GLU A 47 9.30 3.03 6.10
C GLU A 47 8.07 3.31 5.25
N PHE A 48 6.89 2.90 5.72
CA PHE A 48 5.62 3.20 5.06
C PHE A 48 5.44 4.71 4.96
N GLN A 49 5.60 5.45 6.05
CA GLN A 49 5.44 6.89 6.07
C GLN A 49 6.40 7.60 5.12
N GLN A 50 7.67 7.22 5.09
CA GLN A 50 8.63 7.79 4.15
C GLN A 50 8.25 7.51 2.69
N LEU A 51 7.87 6.27 2.35
CA LEU A 51 7.42 5.91 1.01
C LEU A 51 6.17 6.72 0.62
N TYR A 52 5.22 6.82 1.53
CA TYR A 52 3.92 7.45 1.31
C TYR A 52 4.04 8.97 1.16
N VAL A 53 4.77 9.60 2.07
CA VAL A 53 5.06 11.03 2.04
C VAL A 53 5.83 11.37 0.77
N LYS A 54 6.84 10.56 0.41
CA LYS A 54 7.60 10.72 -0.84
C LYS A 54 6.74 10.52 -2.08
N ALA A 55 5.83 9.54 -2.09
CA ALA A 55 4.89 9.32 -3.18
C ALA A 55 3.97 10.53 -3.34
N ILE A 56 3.39 11.04 -2.25
CA ILE A 56 2.54 12.24 -2.26
C ILE A 56 3.33 13.46 -2.76
N TYR A 57 4.55 13.69 -2.27
CA TYR A 57 5.40 14.81 -2.68
C TYR A 57 5.95 14.68 -4.11
N LYS A 58 6.14 13.46 -4.61
CA LYS A 58 6.55 13.20 -6.01
C LYS A 58 5.35 13.32 -6.96
N MET A 59 4.14 13.01 -6.51
CA MET A 59 2.86 13.18 -7.21
C MET A 59 2.20 14.56 -7.04
N VAL A 60 2.94 15.59 -6.62
CA VAL A 60 2.45 16.98 -6.49
C VAL A 60 1.90 17.57 -7.81
N GLY A 61 1.92 16.83 -8.93
CA GLY A 61 1.54 17.30 -10.25
C GLY A 61 0.05 17.42 -10.60
N THR A 62 -0.84 16.45 -10.30
CA THR A 62 -2.09 16.42 -11.11
C THR A 62 -3.39 15.87 -10.50
N VAL A 63 -3.39 14.87 -9.60
CA VAL A 63 -4.65 14.15 -9.26
C VAL A 63 -4.91 14.01 -7.76
N ILE A 64 -3.87 13.77 -6.96
CA ILE A 64 -4.03 13.46 -5.56
C ILE A 64 -4.45 14.69 -4.74
N MET A 65 -3.81 15.86 -4.90
CA MET A 65 -4.18 17.10 -4.17
C MET A 65 -5.65 17.53 -4.37
N MET A 66 -6.24 17.27 -5.55
CA MET A 66 -7.64 17.63 -5.83
C MET A 66 -8.63 16.70 -5.10
N LYS A 67 -8.34 15.40 -5.03
CA LYS A 67 -9.08 14.44 -4.19
C LYS A 67 -8.72 14.55 -2.69
N MET A 68 -7.64 15.26 -2.32
CA MET A 68 -7.19 15.45 -0.93
C MET A 68 -7.93 16.58 -0.20
N ASN A 69 -8.54 17.53 -0.92
CA ASN A 69 -9.20 18.69 -0.33
C ASN A 69 -10.63 18.43 0.18
N GLU A 70 -11.16 17.21 0.04
CA GLU A 70 -12.47 16.86 0.62
C GLU A 70 -12.40 16.59 2.13
N ASP A 71 -11.31 15.96 2.63
CA ASP A 71 -11.12 15.70 4.06
C ASP A 71 -10.32 16.80 4.80
N GLY A 72 -9.60 17.67 4.06
CA GLY A 72 -8.80 18.77 4.66
C GLY A 72 -7.56 18.33 5.45
N LEU A 73 -7.10 17.08 5.29
CA LEU A 73 -5.96 16.50 6.03
C LEU A 73 -4.62 16.80 5.33
N THR A 74 -3.56 16.98 6.12
CA THR A 74 -2.20 17.08 5.58
C THR A 74 -1.72 15.71 5.05
N PRO A 75 -0.71 15.67 4.15
CA PRO A 75 -0.11 14.42 3.70
C PRO A 75 0.26 13.49 4.84
N GLU A 76 0.92 14.04 5.87
CA GLU A 76 1.34 13.31 7.07
C GLU A 76 0.15 12.73 7.84
N GLN A 77 -0.91 13.52 8.09
CA GLN A 77 -2.12 13.03 8.76
C GLN A 77 -2.85 11.95 7.97
N ARG A 78 -2.79 12.02 6.64
CA ARG A 78 -3.41 11.02 5.78
C ARG A 78 -2.63 9.71 5.79
N VAL A 79 -1.30 9.79 5.82
CA VAL A 79 -0.44 8.62 6.04
C VAL A 79 -0.83 7.96 7.35
N ASP A 80 -0.89 8.73 8.44
CA ASP A 80 -1.21 8.23 9.78
C ASP A 80 -2.58 7.55 9.83
N ARG A 81 -3.60 8.20 9.23
CA ARG A 81 -4.96 7.64 9.10
C ARG A 81 -4.99 6.35 8.29
N ILE A 82 -4.19 6.26 7.23
CA ILE A 82 -4.15 5.06 6.38
C ILE A 82 -3.35 3.96 7.05
N PHE A 83 -2.23 4.29 7.67
CA PHE A 83 -1.46 3.35 8.45
C PHE A 83 -2.32 2.75 9.56
N SER A 84 -3.03 3.56 10.34
CA SER A 84 -3.94 3.08 11.39
C SER A 84 -5.12 2.25 10.84
N LYS A 85 -5.51 2.45 9.57
CA LYS A 85 -6.48 1.57 8.90
C LYS A 85 -5.87 0.22 8.50
N MET A 86 -4.60 0.21 8.10
CA MET A 86 -3.85 -0.95 7.63
C MET A 86 -3.35 -1.81 8.79
N ASP A 87 -2.77 -1.19 9.81
CA ASP A 87 -2.28 -1.81 11.03
C ASP A 87 -3.46 -2.20 11.95
N LYS A 88 -3.99 -3.41 11.74
CA LYS A 88 -5.16 -3.91 12.50
C LYS A 88 -4.78 -4.35 13.89
N ASN A 89 -3.58 -4.91 14.04
CA ASN A 89 -3.09 -5.43 15.31
C ASN A 89 -2.40 -4.35 16.17
N ASN A 90 -2.19 -3.14 15.62
CA ASN A 90 -1.50 -2.00 16.24
C ASN A 90 -0.08 -2.39 16.70
N ASP A 91 0.63 -3.18 15.89
CA ASP A 91 2.01 -3.60 16.16
C ASP A 91 3.07 -2.73 15.44
N ASP A 92 2.65 -1.59 14.91
CA ASP A 92 3.44 -0.62 14.15
C ASP A 92 4.13 -1.25 12.92
N GLN A 93 3.63 -2.40 12.46
CA GLN A 93 4.11 -3.10 11.27
C GLN A 93 2.94 -3.52 10.38
N ILE A 94 2.96 -3.08 9.13
CA ILE A 94 2.01 -3.59 8.14
C ILE A 94 2.55 -4.90 7.60
N THR A 95 1.87 -5.99 7.95
CA THR A 95 2.11 -7.28 7.32
C THR A 95 1.46 -7.34 5.94
N LEU A 96 1.90 -8.31 5.15
CA LEU A 96 1.29 -8.57 3.84
C LEU A 96 -0.23 -8.81 3.93
N ASP A 97 -0.69 -9.45 4.98
CA ASP A 97 -2.10 -9.82 5.10
C ASP A 97 -2.96 -8.59 5.38
N GLU A 98 -2.51 -7.76 6.32
CA GLU A 98 -3.08 -6.45 6.63
C GLU A 98 -3.09 -5.53 5.41
N PHE A 99 -2.01 -5.54 4.64
CA PHE A 99 -1.95 -4.82 3.39
C PHE A 99 -3.04 -5.24 2.41
N LYS A 100 -3.25 -6.56 2.20
CA LYS A 100 -4.29 -7.05 1.28
C LYS A 100 -5.67 -6.63 1.76
N GLU A 101 -5.95 -6.81 3.06
CA GLU A 101 -7.23 -6.45 3.65
C GLU A 101 -7.53 -4.97 3.48
N ALA A 102 -6.53 -4.13 3.75
CA ALA A 102 -6.69 -2.70 3.62
C ALA A 102 -6.77 -2.24 2.16
N ALA A 103 -5.98 -2.82 1.26
CA ALA A 103 -6.06 -2.57 -0.18
C ALA A 103 -7.43 -2.93 -0.78
N LYS A 104 -8.10 -3.96 -0.24
CA LYS A 104 -9.49 -4.28 -0.59
C LYS A 104 -10.48 -3.24 -0.04
N SER A 105 -10.23 -2.70 1.15
CA SER A 105 -11.15 -1.77 1.82
C SER A 105 -10.98 -0.31 1.39
N ASP A 106 -9.79 0.10 0.95
CA ASP A 106 -9.48 1.49 0.61
C ASP A 106 -8.59 1.55 -0.65
N PRO A 107 -9.19 1.80 -1.83
CA PRO A 107 -8.47 1.85 -3.10
C PRO A 107 -7.38 2.92 -3.15
N SER A 108 -7.42 3.94 -2.27
CA SER A 108 -6.40 5.00 -2.24
C SER A 108 -5.03 4.47 -1.82
N ILE A 109 -4.98 3.42 -1.00
CA ILE A 109 -3.75 2.71 -0.64
C ILE A 109 -3.05 2.21 -1.90
N VAL A 110 -3.84 1.72 -2.84
CA VAL A 110 -3.34 1.06 -4.04
C VAL A 110 -2.94 2.09 -5.10
N LEU A 111 -3.70 3.18 -5.24
CA LEU A 111 -3.31 4.33 -6.08
C LEU A 111 -1.94 4.90 -5.71
N LEU A 112 -1.50 4.76 -4.46
CA LEU A 112 -0.20 5.28 -4.03
C LEU A 112 0.96 4.36 -4.38
N LEU A 113 0.70 3.06 -4.59
CA LEU A 113 1.66 2.12 -5.16
C LEU A 113 2.01 2.46 -6.61
N GLN A 114 1.06 3.07 -7.33
CA GLN A 114 1.19 3.48 -8.73
C GLN A 114 2.32 4.52 -8.90
N CYS A 115 2.66 5.26 -7.84
CA CYS A 115 3.73 6.27 -7.86
C CYS A 115 5.13 5.67 -7.89
N ASP A 116 5.33 4.53 -7.24
CA ASP A 116 6.66 3.95 -7.08
C ASP A 116 7.07 3.09 -8.28
N MET A 117 6.09 2.54 -9.02
CA MET A 117 6.30 1.70 -10.20
C MET A 117 6.72 2.44 -11.48
N GLN A 118 6.84 3.77 -11.46
CA GLN A 118 7.27 4.59 -12.62
C GLN A 118 8.81 4.75 -12.70
N LYS A 119 9.61 3.76 -12.30
CA LYS A 119 11.06 3.74 -12.53
C LYS A 119 11.46 2.68 -13.55
#